data_AF-A0A4V6KUD0-F1
#
_entry.id   AF-A0A4V6KUD0-F1
#
_cell.length_a   1.000
_cell.length_b   1.000
_cell.length_c   1.000
_cell.angle_alpha   90.00
_cell.angle_beta   90.00
_cell.angle_gamma   90.00
#
_symmetry.space_group_name_H-M   'P 1'
#
loop_
_entity.id
_entity.type
_entity.pdbx_description
1 polymer ?
#
loop_
_entity_poly.entity_id
_entity_poly.type
_entity_poly.pdbx_seq_one_letter_code
_entity_poly.pdbx_strand_id
1 'polypeptide(L)'
;MNSFDLSLLKYIQEHSPVLIEDVTSRFGKTTSTLKRSMKEINEFLEPDCHLHIDGQWIVTAIGYREYIAFLEQIPFNRYITTADERIKRSQRGAMPAGRGEQKRVLPQV
;
A
#
# COMPACT_ATOMS: atom_id res chain seq x y z
N MET A 1 -8.35 -0.53 6.79
CA MET A 1 -7.02 0.11 6.90
C MET A 1 -6.74 0.97 5.68
N ASN A 2 -6.53 2.27 5.88
CA ASN A 2 -6.18 3.23 4.83
C ASN A 2 -4.66 3.52 4.83
N SER A 3 -4.17 4.20 3.80
CA SER A 3 -2.75 4.60 3.70
C SER A 3 -2.30 5.49 4.87
N PHE A 4 -3.22 6.27 5.43
CA PHE A 4 -2.96 7.09 6.61
C PHE A 4 -2.64 6.23 7.83
N ASP A 5 -3.43 5.18 8.11
CA ASP A 5 -3.26 4.35 9.30
C ASP A 5 -1.91 3.61 9.27
N LEU A 6 -1.49 3.14 8.09
CA LEU A 6 -0.18 2.54 7.88
C LEU A 6 0.96 3.54 8.15
N SER A 7 0.82 4.76 7.62
CA SER A 7 1.82 5.82 7.79
C SER A 7 1.90 6.28 9.25
N LEU A 8 0.75 6.33 9.93
CA LEU A 8 0.64 6.68 11.33
C LEU A 8 1.32 5.63 12.21
N LEU A 9 0.99 4.35 12.02
CA LEU A 9 1.57 3.26 12.79
C LEU A 9 3.09 3.23 12.64
N LYS A 10 3.59 3.33 11.40
CA LYS A 10 5.02 3.36 11.12
C LYS A 10 5.71 4.52 11.85
N TYR A 11 5.13 5.72 11.80
CA TYR A 11 5.70 6.88 12.48
C TYR A 11 5.74 6.69 14.00
N ILE A 12 4.66 6.22 14.60
CA ILE A 12 4.60 5.99 16.05
C ILE A 12 5.59 4.90 16.44
N GLN A 13 5.73 3.83 15.66
CA GLN A 13 6.68 2.74 15.90
C GLN A 13 8.14 3.24 15.88
N GLU A 14 8.51 4.13 14.97
CA GLU A 14 9.88 4.65 14.83
C GLU A 14 10.24 5.69 15.91
N HIS A 15 9.24 6.35 16.50
CA HIS A 15 9.44 7.51 17.37
C HIS A 15 8.78 7.38 18.75
N SER A 16 8.29 6.20 19.13
CA SER A 16 7.64 6.02 20.44
C SER A 16 8.65 6.21 21.58
N PRO A 17 8.30 6.96 22.65
CA PRO A 17 7.05 7.71 22.85
C PRO A 17 7.01 9.03 22.06
N VAL A 18 5.85 9.38 21.49
CA VAL A 18 5.69 10.59 20.65
C VAL A 18 4.57 11.50 21.17
N LEU A 19 4.75 12.83 21.08
CA LEU A 19 3.71 13.79 21.46
C LEU A 19 2.54 13.78 20.48
N ILE A 20 1.32 13.90 21.01
CA ILE A 20 0.12 14.05 20.19
C ILE A 20 0.23 15.28 19.29
N GLU A 21 0.76 16.39 19.80
CA GLU A 21 0.94 17.62 19.03
C GLU A 21 1.82 17.39 17.81
N ASP A 22 2.97 16.75 17.97
CA ASP A 22 3.89 16.43 16.86
C ASP A 22 3.23 15.57 15.79
N VAL A 23 2.45 14.56 16.20
CA VAL A 23 1.69 13.71 15.28
C VAL A 23 0.62 14.53 14.55
N THR A 24 -0.17 15.32 15.27
CA THR A 24 -1.23 16.13 14.66
C THR A 24 -0.68 17.20 13.70
N SER A 25 0.44 17.81 14.05
CA SER A 25 1.16 18.80 13.24
C SER A 25 1.74 18.16 11.98
N ARG A 26 2.45 17.02 12.13
CA ARG A 26 3.06 16.30 11.00
C ARG A 26 2.04 15.83 9.97
N PHE A 27 0.91 15.28 10.42
CA PHE A 27 -0.10 14.72 9.51
C PHE A 27 -1.21 15.70 9.14
N GLY A 28 -1.25 16.89 9.75
CA GLY A 28 -2.32 17.87 9.56
C GLY A 28 -3.70 17.32 9.93
N LYS A 29 -3.78 16.45 10.94
CA LYS A 29 -5.02 15.78 11.38
C LYS A 29 -5.39 16.19 12.79
N THR A 30 -6.69 16.23 13.06
CA THR A 30 -7.21 16.48 14.40
C THR A 30 -6.99 15.28 15.32
N THR A 31 -6.92 15.54 16.63
CA THR A 31 -6.82 14.50 17.66
C THR A 31 -7.97 13.49 17.60
N SER A 32 -9.17 13.91 17.18
CA SER A 32 -10.31 13.00 16.99
C SER A 32 -10.08 11.99 15.88
N THR A 33 -9.50 12.42 14.76
CA THR A 33 -9.13 11.53 13.65
C THR A 33 -8.05 10.55 14.09
N LEU A 34 -7.04 11.06 14.79
CA LEU A 34 -5.94 10.26 15.35
C LEU A 34 -6.46 9.15 16.26
N LYS A 35 -7.35 9.48 17.23
CA LYS A 35 -7.95 8.49 18.14
C LYS A 35 -8.77 7.42 17.39
N ARG A 36 -9.50 7.81 16.35
CA ARG A 36 -10.23 6.86 15.51
C ARG A 36 -9.26 5.90 14.81
N SER A 37 -8.22 6.41 14.16
CA SER A 37 -7.21 5.59 13.50
C SER A 37 -6.47 4.67 14.48
N MET A 38 -6.09 5.15 15.67
CA MET A 38 -5.48 4.29 16.71
C MET A 38 -6.41 3.13 17.10
N LYS A 39 -7.71 3.39 17.23
CA LYS A 39 -8.69 2.34 17.52
C LYS A 39 -8.75 1.31 16.38
N GLU A 40 -8.82 1.76 15.13
CA GLU A 40 -8.83 0.88 13.96
C GLU A 40 -7.54 0.07 13.83
N ILE A 41 -6.38 0.64 14.20
CA ILE A 41 -5.10 -0.06 14.21
C ILE A 41 -5.05 -1.12 15.32
N ASN A 42 -5.50 -0.79 16.53
CA ASN A 42 -5.48 -1.69 17.68
C ASN A 42 -6.37 -2.94 17.48
N GLU A 43 -7.34 -2.91 16.56
CA GLU A 43 -8.14 -4.09 16.19
C GLU A 43 -7.31 -5.22 15.55
N PHE A 44 -6.10 -4.91 15.07
CA PHE A 44 -5.19 -5.86 14.42
C PHE A 44 -3.91 -6.12 15.22
N LEU A 45 -3.75 -5.44 16.36
CA LEU A 45 -2.58 -5.59 17.21
C LEU A 45 -2.93 -6.44 18.42
N GLU A 46 -1.96 -7.24 18.84
CA GLU A 46 -2.01 -7.91 20.15
C GLU A 46 -2.11 -6.87 21.28
N PRO A 47 -2.81 -7.17 22.38
CA PRO A 47 -3.04 -6.22 23.49
C PRO A 47 -1.76 -5.56 24.01
N ASP A 48 -0.66 -6.32 24.09
CA ASP A 48 0.63 -5.82 24.58
C ASP A 48 1.28 -4.80 23.63
N CYS A 49 0.86 -4.77 22.37
CA CYS A 49 1.38 -3.89 21.33
C CYS A 49 0.46 -2.70 21.04
N HIS A 50 -0.65 -2.58 21.76
CA HIS A 50 -1.64 -1.52 21.53
C HIS A 50 -1.01 -0.14 21.64
N LEU A 51 -1.56 0.77 20.84
CA LEU A 51 -1.23 2.18 20.95
C LEU A 51 -2.08 2.77 22.07
N HIS A 52 -1.41 3.35 23.06
CA HIS A 52 -2.05 3.98 24.22
C HIS A 52 -1.75 5.48 24.24
N ILE A 53 -2.71 6.25 24.78
CA ILE A 53 -2.49 7.65 25.09
C ILE A 53 -2.22 7.74 26.60
N ASP A 54 -1.05 8.23 26.95
CA ASP A 54 -0.67 8.56 28.32
C ASP A 54 -0.46 10.08 28.43
N GLY A 55 -1.49 10.78 28.92
CA GLY A 55 -1.55 12.24 28.93
C GLY A 55 -1.47 12.84 27.52
N GLN A 56 -0.34 13.47 27.21
CA GLN A 56 -0.05 14.10 25.91
C GLN A 56 0.80 13.21 24.98
N TRP A 57 1.17 12.01 25.44
CA TRP A 57 2.05 11.10 24.73
C TRP A 57 1.27 9.93 24.14
N ILE A 58 1.78 9.43 23.02
CA ILE A 58 1.37 8.16 22.44
C ILE A 58 2.51 7.17 22.66
N VAL A 59 2.17 6.09 23.34
CA VAL A 59 3.10 5.03 23.74
C VAL A 59 2.66 3.70 23.15
N THR A 60 3.63 2.88 22.77
CA THR A 60 3.38 1.53 22.26
C THR A 60 4.63 0.69 22.46
N ALA A 61 4.45 -0.63 22.63
CA ALA A 61 5.54 -1.59 22.65
C ALA A 61 5.79 -2.23 21.27
N ILE A 62 5.12 -1.75 20.22
CA ILE A 62 5.25 -2.34 18.88
C ILE A 62 6.70 -2.20 18.38
N GLY A 63 7.34 -3.36 18.15
CA GLY A 63 8.64 -3.43 17.52
C GLY A 63 8.51 -3.66 16.01
N TYR A 64 9.65 -3.86 15.37
CA TYR A 64 9.69 -4.15 13.94
C TYR A 64 8.98 -5.46 13.59
N ARG A 65 9.12 -6.50 14.43
CA ARG A 65 8.53 -7.83 14.17
C ARG A 65 7.01 -7.76 14.18
N GLU A 66 6.48 -7.06 15.17
CA GLU A 66 5.05 -6.88 15.39
C GLU A 66 4.45 -6.01 14.26
N TYR A 67 5.20 -5.00 13.80
CA TYR A 67 4.81 -4.22 12.63
C TYR A 67 4.72 -5.06 11.35
N ILE A 68 5.67 -5.97 11.11
CA ILE A 68 5.60 -6.90 9.96
C ILE A 68 4.40 -7.84 10.09
N ALA A 69 4.19 -8.43 11.27
CA ALA A 69 3.03 -9.29 11.53
C ALA A 69 1.69 -8.55 11.33
N PHE A 70 1.62 -7.27 11.69
CA PHE A 70 0.47 -6.42 11.39
C PHE A 70 0.26 -6.24 9.88
N LEU A 71 1.31 -6.00 9.10
CA LEU A 71 1.21 -5.84 7.65
C LEU A 71 0.73 -7.11 6.94
N GLU A 72 1.11 -8.29 7.43
CA GLU A 72 0.68 -9.59 6.90
C GLU A 72 -0.83 -9.84 7.09
N GLN A 73 -1.44 -9.26 8.13
CA GLN A 73 -2.87 -9.38 8.40
C GLN A 73 -3.74 -8.49 7.51
N ILE A 74 -3.16 -7.49 6.83
CA ILE A 74 -3.92 -6.56 6.00
C ILE A 74 -4.14 -7.19 4.61
N PRO A 75 -5.40 -7.44 4.20
CA PRO A 75 -5.66 -7.95 2.86
C PRO A 75 -5.30 -6.89 1.83
N PHE A 76 -4.19 -7.10 1.11
CA PHE A 76 -3.75 -6.29 -0.03
C PHE A 76 -4.63 -6.55 -1.26
N ASN A 77 -5.94 -6.34 -1.16
CA ASN A 77 -6.85 -6.68 -2.24
C ASN A 77 -7.00 -5.59 -3.31
N ARG A 78 -6.02 -4.69 -3.50
CA ARG A 78 -6.20 -3.53 -4.38
C ARG A 78 -5.38 -3.50 -5.67
N TYR A 79 -4.32 -4.30 -5.83
CA TYR A 79 -3.57 -4.34 -7.11
C TYR A 79 -2.81 -5.67 -7.34
N ILE A 80 -3.43 -6.82 -7.09
CA ILE A 80 -2.99 -8.01 -7.82
C ILE A 80 -3.68 -7.91 -9.18
N THR A 81 -2.91 -7.63 -10.23
CA THR A 81 -3.36 -7.93 -11.59
C THR A 81 -3.75 -9.40 -11.59
N THR A 82 -5.06 -9.68 -11.66
CA THR A 82 -5.51 -11.05 -11.90
C THR A 82 -4.81 -11.55 -13.16
N ALA A 83 -4.48 -12.84 -13.21
CA ALA A 83 -3.78 -13.43 -14.37
C ALA A 83 -4.45 -13.07 -15.71
N ASP A 84 -5.76 -12.80 -15.68
CA ASP A 84 -6.59 -12.36 -16.79
C ASP A 84 -6.13 -11.02 -17.43
N GLU A 85 -5.70 -10.02 -16.64
CA GLU A 85 -5.23 -8.74 -17.17
C GLU A 85 -3.86 -8.85 -17.88
N ARG A 86 -3.04 -9.86 -17.54
CA ARG A 86 -1.74 -10.08 -18.20
C ARG A 86 -1.89 -10.50 -19.66
N ILE A 87 -2.97 -11.20 -20.01
CA ILE A 87 -3.19 -11.75 -21.36
C ILE A 87 -3.55 -10.65 -22.36
N LYS A 88 -4.19 -9.56 -21.91
CA LYS A 88 -4.68 -8.50 -22.81
C LYS A 88 -3.61 -7.53 -23.30
N ARG A 89 -2.43 -7.49 -22.66
CA ARG A 89 -1.30 -6.65 -23.10
C ARG A 89 -0.42 -7.33 -24.15
N SER A 90 -0.39 -8.67 -24.19
CA SER A 90 0.44 -9.42 -25.15
C SER A 90 -0.18 -9.55 -26.55
N GLN A 91 -1.47 -9.27 -26.73
CA GLN A 91 -2.15 -9.42 -28.03
C GLN A 91 -2.27 -8.14 -28.87
N ARG A 92 -1.74 -7.00 -28.41
CA ARG A 92 -1.74 -5.71 -29.16
C ARG A 92 -0.40 -5.40 -29.84
N GLY A 93 0.30 -6.43 -30.31
CA GLY A 93 1.64 -6.32 -30.91
C GLY A 93 1.82 -7.05 -32.25
N ALA A 94 0.76 -7.43 -32.95
CA ALA A 94 0.85 -8.02 -34.29
C ALA A 94 0.04 -7.21 -35.29
N MET A 95 0.63 -6.12 -35.81
CA MET A 95 0.21 -5.52 -37.07
C MET A 95 0.85 -6.32 -38.22
N PRO A 96 0.08 -6.76 -39.24
CA PRO A 96 0.64 -7.50 -40.36
C PRO A 96 1.53 -6.60 -41.21
N ALA A 97 2.78 -7.01 -41.40
CA ALA A 97 3.70 -6.38 -42.35
C ALA A 97 3.12 -6.48 -43.77
N GLY A 98 2.82 -5.32 -44.37
CA GLY A 98 2.43 -5.21 -45.77
C GLY A 98 3.53 -5.76 -46.67
N ARG A 99 3.25 -6.88 -47.33
CA ARG A 99 4.11 -7.46 -48.37
C ARG A 99 3.73 -6.79 -49.69
N GLY A 100 4.54 -5.81 -50.11
CA GLY A 100 4.46 -5.23 -51.46
C GLY A 100 4.87 -6.27 -52.48
N GLU A 101 3.90 -6.81 -53.21
CA GLU A 101 4.12 -7.74 -54.32
C GLU A 101 4.42 -6.94 -55.60
N GLN A 102 5.72 -6.84 -55.94
CA GLN A 102 6.16 -6.38 -57.24
C GLN A 102 5.82 -7.44 -58.29
N LYS A 103 4.82 -7.17 -59.14
CA LYS A 103 4.62 -7.90 -60.39
C LYS A 103 5.73 -7.53 -61.39
N ARG A 104 6.70 -8.43 -61.57
CA ARG A 104 7.43 -8.60 -62.83
C ARG A 104 7.53 -10.09 -63.12
N VAL A 105 6.71 -10.55 -64.05
CA VAL A 105 6.86 -11.85 -64.70
C VAL A 105 7.16 -11.57 -66.17
N LEU A 106 8.31 -12.02 -66.65
CA LEU A 106 8.74 -12.15 -68.04
C LEU A 106 10.01 -13.03 -68.01
N PRO A 107 10.36 -13.80 -69.06
CA PRO A 107 9.57 -14.47 -70.10
C PRO A 107 9.84 -16.00 -70.10
N GLN A 108 9.23 -16.74 -71.04
CA GLN A 108 9.62 -18.05 -71.65
C GLN A 108 8.32 -18.76 -72.10
N VAL A 109 8.09 -19.24 -73.34
CA VAL A 109 8.83 -19.38 -74.60
C VAL A 109 7.79 -19.24 -75.72
#